data_AF-A0A851IRL6-F1
#
_entry.id   AF-A0A851IRL6-F1
#
_cell.length_a   1.000
_cell.length_b   1.000
_cell.length_c   1.000
_cell.angle_alpha   90.00
_cell.angle_beta   90.00
_cell.angle_gamma   90.00
#
_symmetry.space_group_name_H-M   'P 1'
#
loop_
_entity.id
_entity.type
_entity.pdbx_description
1 polymer ?
#
loop_
_entity_poly.entity_id
_entity_poly.type
_entity_poly.pdbx_seq_one_letter_code
_entity_poly.pdbx_strand_id
1 'polypeptide(L)'
;MSDVINKIIKFLTGEDINELKRKIERLEREIEKQKNENNFLKFQNLKQPVQENSREDLKKKEEKVKLENYFKENWNKREKEILDEKEQEIAKRESIFKKNIEELNLKIENLNNQVKEYSKMEEILYRYKPLVQKMSKCPSLIFFNNKIKSENEKEGLLKFVEIFGNGEDFLRDLYKELKQIKVTEKEPLTNEELEFIKEINKYFKNYLLATEDVLIIVNPGEDRFNKGIMQDILKASDFNFKTVETFYVPGVKTKSYTMKAIVKGRK
;
A
#
# COMPACT_ATOMS: atom_id res chain seq x y z
N MET A 1 0.92 -12.73 0.46
CA MET A 1 0.46 -11.33 0.54
C MET A 1 1.31 -10.68 1.63
N SER A 2 2.06 -9.61 1.33
CA SER A 2 3.09 -9.09 2.23
C SER A 2 2.50 -8.67 3.58
N ASP A 3 3.01 -9.21 4.69
CA ASP A 3 2.63 -8.86 6.07
C ASP A 3 2.68 -7.34 6.32
N VAL A 4 3.51 -6.62 5.56
CA VAL A 4 3.65 -5.16 5.64
C VAL A 4 2.39 -4.45 5.16
N ILE A 5 1.74 -4.95 4.11
CA ILE A 5 0.55 -4.33 3.53
C ILE A 5 -0.66 -4.49 4.47
N ASN A 6 -0.81 -5.66 5.08
CA ASN A 6 -1.83 -5.90 6.11
C ASN A 6 -1.64 -4.99 7.33
N LYS A 7 -0.39 -4.72 7.73
CA LYS A 7 -0.07 -3.78 8.82
C LYS A 7 -0.44 -2.33 8.47
N ILE A 8 -0.21 -1.90 7.23
CA ILE A 8 -0.54 -0.53 6.77
C ILE A 8 -2.06 -0.33 6.75
N ILE A 9 -2.82 -1.31 6.25
CA ILE A 9 -4.29 -1.22 6.26
C ILE A 9 -4.85 -1.18 7.67
N LYS A 10 -4.33 -2.03 8.57
CA LYS A 10 -4.70 -2.00 9.99
C LYS A 10 -4.44 -0.64 10.63
N PHE A 11 -3.32 0.00 10.28
CA PHE A 11 -3.00 1.34 10.77
C PHE A 11 -3.96 2.41 10.25
N LEU A 12 -4.33 2.37 8.95
CA LEU A 12 -5.15 3.40 8.32
C LEU A 12 -6.66 3.26 8.60
N THR A 13 -7.15 2.02 8.73
CA THR A 13 -8.59 1.73 8.82
C THR A 13 -9.00 1.19 10.19
N GLY A 14 -8.04 0.76 11.03
CA GLY A 14 -8.31 0.02 12.25
C GLY A 14 -8.66 -1.46 12.02
N GLU A 15 -8.68 -1.92 10.76
CA GLU A 15 -9.20 -3.24 10.39
C GLU A 15 -8.11 -4.20 9.93
N ASP A 16 -8.17 -5.44 10.41
CA ASP A 16 -7.21 -6.49 10.11
C ASP A 16 -7.87 -7.55 9.22
N ILE A 17 -7.46 -7.63 7.96
CA ILE A 17 -7.99 -8.57 6.96
C ILE A 17 -7.90 -10.02 7.46
N ASN A 18 -6.82 -10.38 8.17
CA ASN A 18 -6.64 -11.73 8.68
C ASN A 18 -7.60 -12.01 9.85
N GLU A 19 -7.90 -11.00 10.67
CA GLU A 19 -8.88 -11.13 11.76
C GLU A 19 -10.30 -11.26 11.21
N LEU A 20 -10.66 -10.48 10.18
CA LEU A 20 -11.95 -10.58 9.49
C LEU A 20 -12.14 -11.97 8.85
N LYS A 21 -11.13 -12.51 8.17
CA LYS A 21 -11.16 -13.88 7.63
C LYS A 21 -11.37 -14.94 8.73
N ARG A 22 -10.70 -14.80 9.87
CA ARG A 22 -10.90 -15.69 11.03
C ARG A 22 -12.29 -15.54 11.66
N LYS A 23 -12.94 -14.38 11.54
CA LYS A 23 -14.35 -14.20 11.97
C LYS A 23 -15.29 -14.93 11.02
N ILE A 24 -15.09 -14.84 9.70
CA ILE A 24 -15.86 -15.59 8.70
C ILE A 24 -15.74 -17.10 8.95
N GLU A 25 -14.52 -17.64 9.07
CA GLU A 25 -14.32 -19.07 9.32
C GLU A 25 -14.99 -19.57 10.60
N ARG A 26 -15.09 -18.71 11.63
CA ARG A 26 -15.80 -19.03 12.86
C ARG A 26 -17.31 -19.11 12.64
N LEU A 27 -17.86 -18.12 11.94
CA LEU A 27 -19.29 -18.09 11.60
C LEU A 27 -19.69 -19.27 10.70
N GLU A 28 -18.87 -19.62 9.72
CA GLU A 28 -19.08 -20.80 8.86
C GLU A 28 -19.09 -22.11 9.66
N ARG A 29 -18.14 -22.27 10.60
CA ARG A 29 -18.13 -23.43 11.51
C ARG A 29 -19.35 -23.47 12.42
N GLU A 30 -19.84 -22.33 12.86
CA GLU A 30 -21.00 -22.23 13.74
C GLU A 30 -22.31 -22.57 13.01
N ILE A 31 -22.44 -22.16 11.74
CA ILE A 31 -23.53 -22.61 10.85
C ILE A 31 -23.48 -24.14 10.69
N GLU A 32 -22.31 -24.69 10.41
CA GLU A 32 -22.15 -26.13 10.20
C GLU A 32 -22.45 -26.94 11.47
N LYS A 33 -22.04 -26.44 12.63
CA LYS A 33 -22.37 -27.06 13.93
C LYS A 33 -23.88 -27.05 14.18
N GLN A 34 -24.56 -25.94 13.91
CA GLN A 34 -26.02 -25.84 14.08
C GLN A 34 -26.77 -26.80 13.16
N LYS A 35 -26.34 -26.95 11.90
CA LYS A 35 -26.93 -27.94 10.98
C LYS A 35 -26.77 -29.37 11.47
N ASN A 36 -25.58 -29.71 11.99
CA ASN A 36 -25.29 -31.05 12.48
C ASN A 36 -26.04 -31.39 13.78
N GLU A 37 -26.16 -30.43 14.72
CA GLU A 37 -27.00 -30.58 15.91
C GLU A 37 -28.49 -30.76 15.55
N ASN A 38 -28.97 -30.06 14.52
CA ASN A 38 -30.35 -30.18 14.06
C ASN A 38 -30.62 -31.55 13.41
N ASN A 39 -29.69 -32.05 12.59
CA ASN A 39 -29.77 -33.42 12.06
C ASN A 39 -29.78 -34.46 13.19
N PHE A 40 -28.95 -34.29 14.22
CA PHE A 40 -28.91 -35.20 15.36
C PHE A 40 -30.24 -35.24 16.13
N LEU A 41 -30.85 -34.07 16.40
CA LEU A 41 -32.16 -33.98 17.05
C LEU A 41 -33.28 -34.63 16.22
N LYS A 42 -33.28 -34.46 14.89
CA LYS A 42 -34.19 -35.17 13.98
C LYS A 42 -34.08 -36.69 14.11
N PHE A 43 -32.86 -37.22 14.24
CA PHE A 43 -32.62 -38.67 14.39
C PHE A 43 -32.94 -39.22 15.79
N GLN A 44 -32.83 -38.42 16.85
CA GLN A 44 -33.16 -38.85 18.22
C GLN A 44 -34.66 -38.99 18.44
N ASN A 45 -35.46 -38.07 17.91
CA ASN A 45 -36.93 -38.12 18.02
C ASN A 45 -37.55 -39.28 17.20
N LEU A 46 -36.89 -39.74 16.14
CA LEU A 46 -37.30 -40.93 15.38
C LEU A 46 -37.10 -42.26 16.13
N LYS A 47 -36.39 -42.27 17.27
CA LYS A 47 -35.90 -43.49 17.92
C LYS A 47 -36.59 -43.89 19.23
N GLN A 48 -37.69 -43.27 19.68
CA GLN A 48 -38.37 -43.75 20.89
C GLN A 48 -39.27 -44.97 20.58
N PRO A 49 -38.97 -46.18 21.11
CA PRO A 49 -39.92 -47.28 21.11
C PRO A 49 -40.82 -47.13 22.34
N VAL A 50 -42.13 -47.15 22.13
CA VAL A 50 -43.12 -47.30 23.21
C VAL A 50 -42.96 -48.72 23.77
N GLN A 51 -42.34 -48.87 24.95
CA GLN A 51 -42.31 -50.15 25.67
C GLN A 51 -43.69 -50.41 26.28
N GLU A 52 -44.38 -51.42 25.76
CA GLU A 52 -45.58 -52.02 26.34
C GLU A 52 -45.21 -52.91 27.54
N ASN A 53 -45.89 -52.73 28.67
CA ASN A 53 -45.98 -53.73 29.73
C ASN A 53 -47.48 -54.07 29.97
N SER A 54 -47.81 -55.35 29.77
CA SER A 54 -49.11 -56.03 29.96
C SER A 54 -49.44 -56.21 31.45
N ARG A 55 -50.63 -55.97 32.02
CA ARG A 55 -51.95 -56.71 32.09
C ARG A 55 -52.76 -55.90 33.13
N GLU A 56 -54.07 -55.59 33.07
CA GLU A 56 -55.30 -56.41 33.03
C GLU A 56 -56.53 -55.47 32.88
N ASP A 57 -57.72 -56.04 32.62
CA ASP A 57 -59.09 -55.46 32.55
C ASP A 57 -59.62 -54.84 31.22
N LEU A 58 -60.47 -55.62 30.55
CA LEU A 58 -60.99 -55.39 29.19
C LEU A 58 -62.12 -54.35 29.05
N LYS A 59 -62.78 -53.90 30.12
CA LYS A 59 -63.80 -52.82 30.04
C LYS A 59 -63.24 -51.41 30.22
N LYS A 60 -62.03 -51.26 30.79
CA LYS A 60 -61.27 -50.00 30.81
C LYS A 60 -60.37 -49.82 29.59
N LYS A 61 -60.25 -50.83 28.71
CA LYS A 61 -59.36 -50.83 27.54
C LYS A 61 -59.79 -49.87 26.45
N GLU A 62 -61.07 -49.75 26.11
CA GLU A 62 -61.49 -48.83 25.04
C GLU A 62 -61.33 -47.36 25.44
N GLU A 63 -61.67 -47.00 26.68
CA GLU A 63 -61.41 -45.66 27.21
C GLU A 63 -59.91 -45.40 27.41
N LYS A 64 -59.13 -46.37 27.91
CA LYS A 64 -57.66 -46.24 27.97
C LYS A 64 -57.03 -46.08 26.58
N VAL A 65 -57.46 -46.86 25.58
CA VAL A 65 -56.95 -46.78 24.21
C VAL A 65 -57.33 -45.46 23.56
N LYS A 66 -58.56 -44.94 23.80
CA LYS A 66 -58.95 -43.60 23.36
C LYS A 66 -58.14 -42.51 24.06
N LEU A 67 -57.89 -42.63 25.36
CA LEU A 67 -57.08 -41.68 26.12
C LEU A 67 -55.61 -41.74 25.67
N GLU A 68 -55.04 -42.93 25.47
CA GLU A 68 -53.67 -43.15 24.97
C GLU A 68 -53.50 -42.65 23.54
N ASN A 69 -54.48 -42.88 22.66
CA ASN A 69 -54.46 -42.33 21.31
C ASN A 69 -54.59 -40.81 21.34
N TYR A 70 -55.46 -40.25 22.20
CA TYR A 70 -55.59 -38.80 22.38
C TYR A 70 -54.30 -38.17 22.95
N PHE A 71 -53.65 -38.83 23.91
CA PHE A 71 -52.37 -38.41 24.47
C PHE A 71 -51.25 -38.51 23.43
N LYS A 72 -51.17 -39.61 22.67
CA LYS A 72 -50.20 -39.78 21.57
C LYS A 72 -50.42 -38.75 20.47
N GLU A 73 -51.65 -38.51 20.05
CA GLU A 73 -51.94 -37.50 19.01
C GLU A 73 -51.61 -36.08 19.49
N ASN A 74 -51.99 -35.71 20.72
CA ASN A 74 -51.62 -34.40 21.28
C ASN A 74 -50.11 -34.26 21.49
N TRP A 75 -49.44 -35.31 21.95
CA TRP A 75 -48.00 -35.31 22.12
C TRP A 75 -47.29 -35.17 20.76
N ASN A 76 -47.69 -35.94 19.76
CA ASN A 76 -47.17 -35.87 18.40
C ASN A 76 -47.41 -34.49 17.78
N LYS A 77 -48.59 -33.88 18.00
CA LYS A 77 -48.89 -32.51 17.54
C LYS A 77 -47.95 -31.49 18.17
N ARG A 78 -47.79 -31.56 19.49
CA ARG A 78 -46.96 -30.64 20.26
C ARG A 78 -45.47 -30.80 19.95
N GLU A 79 -45.03 -32.03 19.72
CA GLU A 79 -43.66 -32.32 19.26
C GLU A 79 -43.41 -31.74 17.87
N LYS A 80 -44.38 -31.86 16.95
CA LYS A 80 -44.30 -31.26 15.61
C LYS A 80 -44.22 -29.74 15.66
N GLU A 81 -45.04 -29.11 16.50
CA GLU A 81 -45.02 -27.65 16.71
C GLU A 81 -43.67 -27.18 17.27
N ILE A 82 -43.11 -27.88 18.27
CA ILE A 82 -41.78 -27.58 18.84
C ILE A 82 -40.68 -27.75 17.78
N LEU A 83 -40.78 -28.78 16.93
CA LEU A 83 -39.83 -29.02 15.85
C LEU A 83 -39.88 -27.89 14.81
N ASP A 84 -41.09 -27.51 14.38
CA ASP A 84 -41.32 -26.44 13.41
C ASP A 84 -40.86 -25.08 13.95
N GLU A 85 -41.12 -24.77 15.22
CA GLU A 85 -40.63 -23.54 15.87
C GLU A 85 -39.10 -23.48 15.90
N LYS A 86 -38.43 -24.59 16.26
CA LYS A 86 -36.97 -24.67 16.26
C LYS A 86 -36.38 -24.58 14.85
N GLU A 87 -36.99 -25.22 13.86
CA GLU A 87 -36.57 -25.11 12.46
C GLU A 87 -36.67 -23.68 11.96
N GLN A 88 -37.75 -22.96 12.30
CA GLN A 88 -37.91 -21.55 11.95
C GLN A 88 -36.88 -20.65 12.66
N GLU A 89 -36.58 -20.91 13.94
CA GLU A 89 -35.57 -20.14 14.67
C GLU A 89 -34.17 -20.34 14.08
N ILE A 90 -33.81 -21.57 13.73
CA ILE A 90 -32.55 -21.91 13.07
C ILE A 90 -32.48 -21.25 11.69
N ALA A 91 -33.54 -21.34 10.88
CA ALA A 91 -33.59 -20.69 9.57
C ALA A 91 -33.40 -19.17 9.67
N LYS A 92 -33.99 -18.52 10.69
CA LYS A 92 -33.77 -17.09 10.97
C LYS A 92 -32.31 -16.80 11.32
N ARG A 93 -31.70 -17.60 12.21
CA ARG A 93 -30.28 -17.45 12.60
C ARG A 93 -29.34 -17.67 11.41
N GLU A 94 -29.56 -18.71 10.61
CA GLU A 94 -28.81 -18.96 9.38
C GLU A 94 -28.91 -17.79 8.39
N SER A 95 -30.11 -17.22 8.23
CA SER A 95 -30.30 -16.04 7.38
C SER A 95 -29.51 -14.83 7.89
N ILE A 96 -29.46 -14.61 9.21
CA ILE A 96 -28.69 -13.52 9.82
C ILE A 96 -27.19 -13.76 9.58
N PHE A 97 -26.71 -14.98 9.82
CA PHE A 97 -25.30 -15.29 9.61
C PHE A 97 -24.88 -15.17 8.15
N LYS A 98 -25.72 -15.59 7.20
CA LYS A 98 -25.47 -15.39 5.76
C LYS A 98 -25.32 -13.91 5.42
N LYS A 99 -26.22 -13.05 5.90
CA LYS A 99 -26.11 -11.60 5.71
C LYS A 99 -24.82 -11.04 6.30
N ASN A 100 -24.45 -11.45 7.52
CA ASN A 100 -23.19 -11.02 8.14
C ASN A 100 -21.95 -11.47 7.35
N ILE A 101 -21.97 -12.69 6.79
CA ILE A 101 -20.90 -13.20 5.93
C ILE A 101 -20.82 -12.40 4.63
N GLU A 102 -21.95 -12.10 4.00
CA GLU A 102 -22.01 -11.24 2.80
C GLU A 102 -21.43 -9.84 3.07
N GLU A 103 -21.83 -9.19 4.16
CA GLU A 103 -21.27 -7.88 4.56
C GLU A 103 -19.76 -7.93 4.80
N LEU A 104 -19.28 -8.97 5.52
CA LEU A 104 -17.85 -9.15 5.78
C LEU A 104 -17.06 -9.42 4.49
N ASN A 105 -17.62 -10.20 3.56
CA ASN A 105 -17.01 -10.46 2.26
C ASN A 105 -16.88 -9.18 1.43
N LEU A 106 -17.93 -8.36 1.40
CA LEU A 106 -17.95 -7.07 0.70
C LEU A 106 -16.88 -6.12 1.27
N LYS A 107 -16.70 -6.14 2.59
CA LYS A 107 -15.65 -5.39 3.28
C LYS A 107 -14.25 -5.86 2.92
N ILE A 108 -14.03 -7.18 2.90
CA ILE A 108 -12.75 -7.78 2.49
C ILE A 108 -12.44 -7.44 1.03
N GLU A 109 -13.42 -7.49 0.14
CA GLU A 109 -13.25 -7.12 -1.27
C GLU A 109 -12.82 -5.66 -1.42
N ASN A 110 -13.47 -4.74 -0.70
CA ASN A 110 -13.09 -3.33 -0.71
C ASN A 110 -11.65 -3.11 -0.19
N LEU A 111 -11.30 -3.75 0.93
CA LEU A 111 -9.93 -3.69 1.48
C LEU A 111 -8.90 -4.27 0.49
N ASN A 112 -9.20 -5.36 -0.20
CA ASN A 112 -8.32 -5.93 -1.22
C ASN A 112 -8.14 -5.00 -2.43
N ASN A 113 -9.16 -4.23 -2.80
CA ASN A 113 -9.04 -3.23 -3.87
C ASN A 113 -8.11 -2.09 -3.42
N GLN A 114 -8.25 -1.62 -2.18
CA GLN A 114 -7.32 -0.64 -1.59
C GLN A 114 -5.87 -1.17 -1.55
N VAL A 115 -5.66 -2.44 -1.15
CA VAL A 115 -4.33 -3.10 -1.22
C VAL A 115 -3.71 -2.97 -2.61
N LYS A 116 -4.49 -3.27 -3.65
CA LYS A 116 -4.00 -3.22 -5.04
C LYS A 116 -3.63 -1.80 -5.43
N GLU A 117 -4.40 -0.79 -5.04
CA GLU A 117 -4.07 0.62 -5.30
C GLU A 117 -2.81 1.07 -4.57
N TYR A 118 -2.67 0.73 -3.28
CA TYR A 118 -1.45 1.02 -2.52
C TYR A 118 -0.21 0.33 -3.09
N SER A 119 -0.36 -0.90 -3.60
CA SER A 119 0.75 -1.62 -4.23
C SER A 119 1.25 -0.90 -5.48
N LYS A 120 0.35 -0.34 -6.30
CA LYS A 120 0.73 0.49 -7.46
C LYS A 120 1.46 1.76 -7.05
N MET A 121 1.00 2.42 -5.99
CA MET A 121 1.67 3.61 -5.44
C MET A 121 3.07 3.28 -4.92
N GLU A 122 3.23 2.14 -4.25
CA GLU A 122 4.52 1.65 -3.78
C GLU A 122 5.48 1.39 -4.95
N GLU A 123 5.03 0.73 -6.01
CA GLU A 123 5.83 0.52 -7.23
C GLU A 123 6.29 1.84 -7.87
N ILE A 124 5.42 2.85 -7.92
CA ILE A 124 5.78 4.18 -8.44
C ILE A 124 6.82 4.84 -7.52
N LEU A 125 6.61 4.79 -6.20
CA LEU A 125 7.52 5.39 -5.21
C LEU A 125 8.93 4.78 -5.30
N TYR A 126 9.04 3.47 -5.49
CA TYR A 126 10.33 2.80 -5.62
C TYR A 126 11.13 3.18 -6.88
N ARG A 127 10.49 3.77 -7.91
CA ARG A 127 11.22 4.28 -9.08
C ARG A 127 12.19 5.41 -8.72
N TYR A 128 11.94 6.11 -7.61
CA TYR A 128 12.81 7.19 -7.12
C TYR A 128 13.97 6.69 -6.25
N LYS A 129 13.99 5.41 -5.86
CA LYS A 129 15.05 4.84 -5.01
C LYS A 129 16.46 5.02 -5.59
N PRO A 130 16.73 4.79 -6.89
CA PRO A 130 18.05 5.03 -7.46
C PRO A 130 18.50 6.49 -7.36
N LEU A 131 17.58 7.45 -7.53
CA LEU A 131 17.88 8.87 -7.38
C LEU A 131 18.28 9.20 -5.95
N VAL A 132 17.49 8.74 -4.96
CA VAL A 132 17.77 8.96 -3.53
C VAL A 132 19.12 8.34 -3.12
N GLN A 133 19.42 7.13 -3.60
CA GLN A 133 20.69 6.45 -3.31
C GLN A 133 21.91 7.15 -3.91
N LYS A 134 21.77 7.81 -5.07
CA LYS A 134 22.85 8.61 -5.65
C LYS A 134 23.00 9.96 -4.94
N MET A 135 21.88 10.60 -4.62
CA MET A 135 21.86 11.86 -3.87
C MET A 135 22.52 11.72 -2.49
N SER A 136 22.28 10.61 -1.79
CA SER A 136 22.85 10.36 -0.46
C SER A 136 24.38 10.21 -0.45
N LYS A 137 24.98 9.93 -1.61
CA LYS A 137 26.45 9.88 -1.79
C LYS A 137 27.05 11.22 -2.19
N CYS A 138 26.24 12.22 -2.51
CA CYS A 138 26.71 13.54 -2.93
C CYS A 138 27.11 14.37 -1.70
N PRO A 139 28.40 14.71 -1.51
CA PRO A 139 28.84 15.46 -0.34
C PRO A 139 28.28 16.89 -0.32
N SER A 140 28.06 17.51 -1.49
CA SER A 140 27.53 18.87 -1.57
C SER A 140 26.00 18.97 -1.57
N LEU A 141 25.28 17.90 -1.21
CA LEU A 141 23.80 17.90 -1.10
C LEU A 141 23.32 17.65 0.35
N ILE A 142 24.05 18.19 1.32
CA ILE A 142 23.81 17.98 2.76
C ILE A 142 22.40 18.40 3.16
N PHE A 143 21.89 19.51 2.64
CA PHE A 143 20.57 20.02 3.01
C PHE A 143 19.46 19.16 2.44
N PHE A 144 19.55 18.73 1.17
CA PHE A 144 18.62 17.72 0.63
C PHE A 144 18.68 16.41 1.42
N ASN A 145 19.88 15.90 1.69
CA ASN A 145 20.07 14.64 2.42
C ASN A 145 19.50 14.70 3.84
N ASN A 146 19.63 15.84 4.53
CA ASN A 146 19.02 16.04 5.85
C ASN A 146 17.50 16.13 5.77
N LYS A 147 16.93 16.80 4.76
CA LYS A 147 15.48 16.91 4.59
C LYS A 147 14.80 15.57 4.38
N ILE A 148 15.43 14.66 3.65
CA ILE A 148 14.84 13.35 3.33
C ILE A 148 15.23 12.25 4.33
N LYS A 149 16.06 12.57 5.33
CA LYS A 149 16.52 11.59 6.33
C LYS A 149 15.32 11.03 7.10
N SER A 150 15.19 9.70 7.06
CA SER A 150 14.24 8.95 7.89
C SER A 150 14.81 7.55 8.17
N GLU A 151 14.40 6.98 9.30
CA GLU A 151 14.63 5.56 9.63
C GLU A 151 13.81 4.64 8.72
N ASN A 152 12.66 5.13 8.23
CA ASN A 152 11.80 4.39 7.31
C ASN A 152 12.12 4.77 5.86
N GLU A 153 12.60 3.79 5.07
CA GLU A 153 12.93 3.99 3.65
C GLU A 153 11.75 4.60 2.87
N LYS A 154 10.52 4.16 3.11
CA LYS A 154 9.33 4.66 2.40
C LYS A 154 9.06 6.11 2.71
N GLU A 155 9.23 6.51 3.97
CA GLU A 155 9.07 7.91 4.38
C GLU A 155 10.15 8.79 3.74
N GLY A 156 11.41 8.31 3.70
CA GLY A 156 12.48 9.02 3.01
C GLY A 156 12.22 9.21 1.51
N LEU A 157 11.69 8.17 0.84
CA LEU A 157 11.27 8.26 -0.56
C LEU A 157 10.12 9.26 -0.74
N LEU A 158 9.13 9.28 0.15
CA LEU A 158 8.01 10.23 0.08
C LEU A 158 8.48 11.68 0.24
N LYS A 159 9.35 11.95 1.23
CA LYS A 159 9.97 13.28 1.41
C LYS A 159 10.78 13.69 0.19
N PHE A 160 11.49 12.76 -0.45
CA PHE A 160 12.18 13.05 -1.69
C PHE A 160 11.21 13.41 -2.82
N VAL A 161 10.11 12.66 -2.99
CA VAL A 161 9.08 12.95 -4.00
C VAL A 161 8.44 14.32 -3.78
N GLU A 162 8.20 14.71 -2.53
CA GLU A 162 7.66 16.04 -2.19
C GLU A 162 8.58 17.17 -2.68
N ILE A 163 9.89 16.98 -2.56
CA ILE A 163 10.88 17.98 -2.98
C ILE A 163 11.08 17.93 -4.50
N PHE A 164 11.35 16.74 -5.04
CA PHE A 164 11.64 16.52 -6.45
C PHE A 164 10.44 16.80 -7.35
N GLY A 165 9.23 16.54 -6.86
CA GLY A 165 7.96 16.80 -7.53
C GLY A 165 7.71 18.28 -7.85
N ASN A 166 8.44 19.19 -7.21
CA ASN A 166 8.39 20.62 -7.54
C ASN A 166 9.12 20.97 -8.84
N GLY A 167 9.73 19.99 -9.51
CA GLY A 167 10.22 20.10 -10.89
C GLY A 167 11.26 21.20 -11.08
N GLU A 168 10.88 22.30 -11.74
CA GLU A 168 11.79 23.42 -11.98
C GLU A 168 12.27 24.09 -10.69
N ASP A 169 11.47 24.09 -9.62
CA ASP A 169 11.88 24.64 -8.34
C ASP A 169 12.95 23.77 -7.68
N PHE A 170 12.84 22.44 -7.80
CA PHE A 170 13.88 21.50 -7.36
C PHE A 170 15.20 21.76 -8.09
N LEU A 171 15.18 21.94 -9.41
CA LEU A 171 16.39 22.21 -10.20
C LEU A 171 17.07 23.52 -9.78
N ARG A 172 16.28 24.54 -9.46
CA ARG A 172 16.78 25.83 -8.96
C ARG A 172 17.46 25.66 -7.61
N ASP A 173 16.82 24.94 -6.70
CA ASP A 173 17.34 24.76 -5.35
C ASP A 173 18.58 23.84 -5.34
N LEU A 174 18.58 22.80 -6.18
CA LEU A 174 19.75 21.97 -6.45
C LEU A 174 20.94 22.81 -6.94
N TYR A 175 20.72 23.69 -7.91
CA TYR A 175 21.76 24.58 -8.41
C TYR A 175 22.29 25.51 -7.33
N LYS A 176 21.41 26.09 -6.50
CA LYS A 176 21.80 27.00 -5.41
C LYS A 176 22.67 26.30 -4.38
N GLU A 177 22.29 25.10 -3.97
CA GLU A 177 23.02 24.33 -2.96
C GLU A 177 24.40 23.90 -3.49
N LEU A 178 24.46 23.33 -4.69
CA LEU A 178 25.73 22.99 -5.35
C LEU A 178 26.61 24.23 -5.50
N LYS A 179 26.04 25.35 -5.97
CA LYS A 179 26.78 26.61 -6.09
C LYS A 179 27.32 27.09 -4.75
N GLN A 180 26.51 27.04 -3.69
CA GLN A 180 26.93 27.49 -2.37
C GLN A 180 28.14 26.71 -1.88
N ILE A 181 28.12 25.38 -1.98
CA ILE A 181 29.21 24.53 -1.46
C ILE A 181 30.41 24.58 -2.41
N LYS A 182 30.22 24.25 -3.69
CA LYS A 182 31.31 24.10 -4.68
C LYS A 182 32.07 25.39 -4.95
N VAL A 183 31.38 26.54 -4.96
CA VAL A 183 32.06 27.83 -5.18
C VAL A 183 32.79 28.31 -3.93
N THR A 184 32.20 28.09 -2.74
CA THR A 184 32.81 28.52 -1.47
C THR A 184 34.06 27.70 -1.17
N GLU A 185 33.97 26.39 -1.31
CA GLU A 185 35.08 25.46 -1.03
C GLU A 185 36.06 25.37 -2.21
N LYS A 186 35.68 25.89 -3.39
CA LYS A 186 36.43 25.80 -4.65
C LYS A 186 36.78 24.36 -5.01
N GLU A 187 35.87 23.44 -4.69
CA GLU A 187 35.99 22.02 -5.03
C GLU A 187 35.18 21.70 -6.29
N PRO A 188 35.73 20.91 -7.23
CA PRO A 188 34.98 20.46 -8.40
C PRO A 188 33.83 19.51 -8.03
N LEU A 189 32.96 19.25 -8.99
CA LEU A 189 31.99 18.16 -8.86
C LEU A 189 32.73 16.82 -8.75
N THR A 190 32.29 16.00 -7.80
CA THR A 190 32.78 14.62 -7.67
C THR A 190 32.12 13.71 -8.71
N ASN A 191 32.65 12.50 -8.85
CA ASN A 191 32.06 11.50 -9.73
C ASN A 191 30.63 11.13 -9.31
N GLU A 192 30.37 11.01 -8.01
CA GLU A 192 29.05 10.70 -7.44
C GLU A 192 28.03 11.78 -7.78
N GLU A 193 28.44 13.06 -7.71
CA GLU A 193 27.58 14.18 -8.08
C GLU A 193 27.30 14.23 -9.57
N LEU A 194 28.31 13.94 -10.41
CA LEU A 194 28.13 13.82 -11.86
C LEU A 194 27.19 12.66 -12.22
N GLU A 195 27.31 11.52 -11.54
CA GLU A 195 26.40 10.38 -11.72
C GLU A 195 24.97 10.69 -11.30
N PHE A 196 24.79 11.46 -10.21
CA PHE A 196 23.49 11.92 -9.77
C PHE A 196 22.85 12.89 -10.78
N ILE A 197 23.61 13.87 -11.27
CA ILE A 197 23.17 14.80 -12.32
C ILE A 197 22.73 14.05 -13.59
N LYS A 198 23.51 13.06 -14.03
CA LYS A 198 23.16 12.19 -15.17
C LYS A 198 21.87 11.42 -14.93
N GLU A 199 21.65 10.91 -13.71
CA GLU A 199 20.42 10.19 -13.38
C GLU A 199 19.20 11.12 -13.37
N ILE A 200 19.33 12.36 -12.88
CA ILE A 200 18.26 13.37 -12.98
C ILE A 200 17.90 13.60 -14.44
N ASN A 201 18.88 13.87 -15.30
CA ASN A 201 18.65 14.07 -16.73
C ASN A 201 17.95 12.88 -17.39
N LYS A 202 18.39 11.66 -17.08
CA LYS A 202 17.74 10.42 -17.54
C LYS A 202 16.29 10.35 -17.06
N TYR A 203 16.02 10.73 -15.82
CA TYR A 203 14.67 10.76 -15.27
C TYR A 203 13.76 11.74 -16.02
N PHE A 204 14.22 12.97 -16.25
CA PHE A 204 13.46 13.99 -16.99
C PHE A 204 13.19 13.59 -18.45
N LYS A 205 14.16 12.94 -19.11
CA LYS A 205 13.96 12.40 -20.47
C LYS A 205 12.95 11.25 -20.51
N ASN A 206 13.11 10.26 -19.63
CA ASN A 206 12.32 9.03 -19.69
C ASN A 206 10.89 9.20 -19.18
N TYR A 207 10.69 10.04 -18.16
CA TYR A 207 9.40 10.13 -17.46
C TYR A 207 8.68 11.45 -17.67
N LEU A 208 9.40 12.53 -17.99
CA LEU A 208 8.83 13.86 -18.24
C LEU A 208 8.94 14.29 -19.70
N LEU A 209 9.41 13.40 -20.59
CA LEU A 209 9.52 13.59 -22.04
C LEU A 209 10.28 14.88 -22.43
N ALA A 210 11.29 15.25 -21.63
CA ALA A 210 12.17 16.37 -21.96
C ALA A 210 12.99 16.04 -23.22
N THR A 211 13.03 16.97 -24.18
CA THR A 211 13.79 16.81 -25.44
C THR A 211 15.29 17.02 -25.27
N GLU A 212 15.68 17.78 -24.24
CA GLU A 212 17.06 18.13 -23.92
C GLU A 212 17.36 17.85 -22.44
N ASP A 213 18.65 17.85 -22.10
CA ASP A 213 19.08 17.76 -20.71
C ASP A 213 18.72 19.03 -19.94
N VAL A 214 18.08 18.87 -18.78
CA VAL A 214 17.71 19.98 -17.89
C VAL A 214 18.88 20.49 -17.06
N LEU A 215 19.88 19.63 -16.84
CA LEU A 215 21.16 19.97 -16.22
C LEU A 215 22.28 19.89 -17.26
N ILE A 216 22.95 21.01 -17.51
CA ILE A 216 24.04 21.12 -18.48
C ILE A 216 25.31 20.57 -17.85
N ILE A 217 25.81 19.48 -18.42
CA ILE A 217 27.10 18.88 -18.08
C ILE A 217 28.17 19.47 -19.00
N VAL A 218 29.32 19.81 -18.43
CA VAL A 218 30.49 20.29 -19.15
C VAL A 218 31.63 19.30 -18.94
N ASN A 219 32.36 18.98 -20.01
CA ASN A 219 33.49 18.05 -20.01
C ASN A 219 34.82 18.83 -19.98
N PRO A 220 35.52 18.87 -18.83
CA PRO A 220 36.83 19.51 -18.75
C PRO A 220 37.83 18.90 -19.74
N GLY A 221 38.63 19.74 -20.40
CA GLY A 221 39.62 19.33 -21.40
C GLY A 221 39.07 19.14 -22.82
N GLU A 222 37.76 18.91 -22.97
CA GLU A 222 37.10 18.68 -24.25
C GLU A 222 36.29 19.90 -24.70
N ASP A 223 35.50 20.47 -23.78
CA ASP A 223 34.59 21.56 -24.12
C ASP A 223 35.32 22.91 -24.22
N ARG A 224 34.96 23.65 -25.28
CA ARG A 224 35.33 25.07 -25.40
C ARG A 224 34.45 25.91 -24.49
N PHE A 225 35.03 26.95 -23.92
CA PHE A 225 34.28 27.86 -23.06
C PHE A 225 33.17 28.58 -23.86
N ASN A 226 31.92 28.46 -23.41
CA ASN A 226 30.76 29.07 -24.04
C ASN A 226 30.10 30.08 -23.09
N LYS A 227 30.29 31.39 -23.34
CA LYS A 227 29.73 32.49 -22.54
C LYS A 227 28.20 32.47 -22.42
N GLY A 228 27.48 31.82 -23.33
CA GLY A 228 26.03 31.71 -23.29
C GLY A 228 25.52 30.77 -22.20
N ILE A 229 26.26 29.67 -21.93
CA ILE A 229 25.83 28.61 -21.00
C ILE A 229 26.81 28.36 -19.86
N MET A 230 27.97 29.01 -19.85
CA MET A 230 29.03 28.86 -18.85
C MET A 230 29.44 30.22 -18.27
N GLN A 231 29.80 30.21 -16.99
CA GLN A 231 30.44 31.32 -16.29
C GLN A 231 31.69 30.84 -15.56
N ASP A 232 32.72 31.67 -15.51
CA ASP A 232 33.95 31.34 -14.80
C ASP A 232 33.81 31.63 -13.30
N ILE A 233 34.38 30.75 -12.48
CA ILE A 233 34.33 30.81 -11.01
C ILE A 233 35.05 32.05 -10.44
N LEU A 234 36.07 32.57 -11.13
CA LEU A 234 36.87 33.71 -10.67
C LEU A 234 36.33 35.05 -11.18
N LYS A 235 35.81 35.12 -12.42
CA LYS A 235 35.13 36.33 -12.94
C LYS A 235 33.99 35.98 -13.90
N ALA A 236 32.80 36.48 -13.60
CA ALA A 236 31.58 36.19 -14.35
C ALA A 236 31.55 36.69 -15.82
N SER A 237 32.44 37.62 -16.23
CA SER A 237 32.24 38.39 -17.48
C SER A 237 33.39 38.44 -18.50
N ASP A 238 34.67 38.22 -18.14
CA ASP A 238 35.76 38.91 -18.88
C ASP A 238 37.00 38.10 -19.31
N PHE A 239 36.88 36.79 -19.56
CA PHE A 239 38.04 36.02 -20.04
C PHE A 239 37.80 35.31 -21.37
N ASN A 240 38.77 35.45 -22.28
CA ASN A 240 38.91 34.66 -23.51
C ASN A 240 39.58 33.32 -23.16
N PHE A 241 38.83 32.41 -22.53
CA PHE A 241 39.29 31.04 -22.32
C PHE A 241 39.10 30.21 -23.58
N LYS A 242 40.07 29.34 -23.89
CA LYS A 242 39.98 28.44 -25.04
C LYS A 242 39.23 27.16 -24.67
N THR A 243 39.49 26.61 -23.49
CA THR A 243 38.93 25.34 -23.03
C THR A 243 38.55 25.40 -21.56
N VAL A 244 37.65 24.52 -21.16
CA VAL A 244 37.28 24.32 -19.76
C VAL A 244 38.34 23.48 -19.06
N GLU A 245 38.84 23.94 -17.92
CA GLU A 245 39.82 23.23 -17.08
C GLU A 245 39.14 22.43 -15.97
N THR A 246 38.07 22.99 -15.39
CA THR A 246 37.42 22.41 -14.21
C THR A 246 35.94 22.73 -14.20
N PHE A 247 35.11 21.80 -13.70
CA PHE A 247 33.66 21.91 -13.67
C PHE A 247 33.16 21.84 -12.21
N TYR A 248 32.40 22.87 -11.79
CA TYR A 248 32.01 23.07 -10.39
C TYR A 248 30.51 22.95 -10.16
N VAL A 249 29.67 23.45 -11.07
CA VAL A 249 28.22 23.45 -10.89
C VAL A 249 27.55 23.25 -12.25
N PRO A 250 26.60 22.32 -12.40
CA PRO A 250 25.88 22.16 -13.65
C PRO A 250 25.09 23.42 -13.99
N GLY A 251 24.94 23.70 -15.29
CA GLY A 251 23.96 24.69 -15.72
C GLY A 251 22.55 24.13 -15.54
N VAL A 252 21.55 25.01 -15.48
CA VAL A 252 20.14 24.60 -15.50
C VAL A 252 19.48 25.20 -16.72
N LYS A 253 18.76 24.39 -17.50
CA LYS A 253 17.97 24.86 -18.63
C LYS A 253 16.54 24.32 -18.49
N THR A 254 15.61 25.21 -18.17
CA THR A 254 14.18 24.90 -18.13
C THR A 254 13.42 25.77 -19.14
N LYS A 255 12.09 25.62 -19.19
CA LYS A 255 11.25 26.51 -20.01
C LYS A 255 11.21 27.92 -19.41
N SER A 256 11.24 28.04 -18.09
CA SER A 256 11.06 29.31 -17.40
C SER A 256 12.35 30.08 -17.16
N TYR A 257 13.49 29.41 -17.04
CA TYR A 257 14.76 30.08 -16.76
C TYR A 257 15.98 29.29 -17.25
N THR A 258 17.13 29.98 -17.28
CA THR A 258 18.42 29.38 -17.57
C THR A 258 19.46 29.87 -16.57
N MET A 259 20.25 28.96 -16.02
CA MET A 259 21.40 29.23 -15.17
C MET A 259 22.66 28.67 -15.81
N LYS A 260 23.73 29.47 -15.84
CA LYS A 260 24.99 29.07 -16.46
C LYS A 260 25.73 28.07 -15.59
N ALA A 261 26.35 27.08 -16.21
CA ALA A 261 27.31 26.19 -15.55
C ALA A 261 28.48 26.99 -14.98
N ILE A 262 28.97 26.62 -13.81
CA ILE A 262 30.16 27.23 -13.20
C ILE A 262 31.37 26.37 -13.51
N VAL A 263 32.36 26.98 -14.14
CA VAL A 263 33.59 26.32 -14.59
C VAL A 263 34.80 27.17 -14.24
N LYS A 264 36.01 26.61 -14.39
CA LYS A 264 37.24 27.38 -14.50
C LYS A 264 37.79 27.19 -15.90
N GLY A 265 38.08 28.29 -16.59
CA GLY A 265 38.65 28.25 -17.93
C GLY A 265 40.18 28.27 -17.95
N ARG A 266 40.76 27.65 -18.97
CA ARG A 266 42.18 27.74 -19.32
C ARG A 266 42.35 28.62 -20.57
N LYS A 267 43.34 29.51 -20.53
CA LYS A 267 43.72 30.38 -21.66
C LYS A 267 44.46 29.61 -22.75
#